data_AF-A0A096B783-F1
#
_entry.id   AF-A0A096B783-F1
#
_cell.length_a   1.000
_cell.length_b   1.000
_cell.length_c   1.000
_cell.angle_alpha   90.00
_cell.angle_beta   90.00
_cell.angle_gamma   90.00
#
_symmetry.space_group_name_H-M   'P 1'
#
loop_
_entity.id
_entity.type
_entity.pdbx_description
1 polymer ?
#
loop_
_entity_poly.entity_id
_entity_poly.type
_entity_poly.pdbx_seq_one_letter_code
_entity_poly.pdbx_strand_id
1 'polypeptide(L)'
;MPDGLSLADQEFFQGLAYIYARYRMKVIDRATGSREKGKLRHAYEQRKNLEEFQKKLADKRSKTLRETESAITRYRKERTLEAADILADIIDGATL
;
A
#
# COMPACT_ATOMS: atom_id res chain seq x y z
N MET A 1 -0.06 -15.93 -18.69
CA MET A 1 -0.15 -14.90 -17.63
C MET A 1 -0.71 -13.66 -18.28
N PRO A 2 -1.77 -13.04 -17.76
CA PRO A 2 -2.29 -11.80 -18.32
C PRO A 2 -1.26 -10.66 -18.25
N ASP A 3 -1.27 -9.78 -19.25
CA ASP A 3 -0.42 -8.59 -19.26
C ASP A 3 -0.94 -7.53 -18.29
N GLY A 4 -0.05 -6.64 -17.84
CA GLY A 4 -0.39 -5.49 -16.99
C GLY A 4 -0.67 -5.80 -15.52
N LEU A 5 -0.43 -7.04 -15.07
CA LEU A 5 -0.56 -7.42 -13.66
C LEU A 5 0.58 -6.86 -12.81
N SER A 6 0.25 -6.42 -11.59
CA SER A 6 1.26 -6.12 -10.56
C SER A 6 2.07 -7.38 -10.23
N LEU A 7 3.27 -7.24 -9.66
CA LEU A 7 4.07 -8.40 -9.25
C LEU A 7 3.30 -9.30 -8.28
N ALA A 8 2.54 -8.73 -7.34
CA ALA A 8 1.72 -9.49 -6.40
C ALA A 8 0.61 -10.29 -7.10
N ASP A 9 -0.01 -9.70 -8.14
CA ASP A 9 -1.04 -10.38 -8.93
C ASP A 9 -0.45 -11.50 -9.81
N GLN A 10 0.75 -11.29 -10.36
CA GLN A 10 1.49 -12.31 -11.11
C GLN A 10 1.79 -13.52 -10.21
N GLU A 11 2.41 -13.29 -9.04
CA GLU A 11 2.73 -14.33 -8.08
C GLU A 11 1.48 -15.10 -7.60
N PHE A 12 0.37 -14.40 -7.35
CA PHE A 12 -0.89 -15.03 -6.98
C PHE A 12 -1.45 -15.90 -8.12
N PHE A 13 -1.43 -15.39 -9.35
CA PHE A 13 -1.84 -16.14 -10.53
C PHE A 13 -1.01 -17.41 -10.73
N GLN A 14 0.33 -17.30 -10.69
CA GLN A 14 1.22 -18.46 -10.79
C GLN A 14 0.99 -19.47 -9.66
N GLY A 15 0.85 -18.99 -8.42
CA GLY A 15 0.60 -19.85 -7.26
C GLY A 15 -0.70 -20.64 -7.39
N LEU A 16 -1.78 -19.99 -7.85
CA LEU A 16 -3.04 -20.68 -8.14
C LEU A 16 -2.89 -21.70 -9.26
N ALA A 17 -2.27 -21.32 -10.37
CA ALA A 17 -2.03 -22.22 -11.50
C ALA A 17 -1.26 -23.48 -11.08
N TYR A 18 -0.24 -23.32 -10.22
CA TYR A 18 0.54 -24.43 -9.67
C TYR A 18 -0.29 -25.36 -8.79
N ILE A 19 -1.12 -24.83 -7.89
CA ILE A 19 -2.02 -25.64 -7.04
C ILE A 19 -2.99 -26.44 -7.92
N TYR A 20 -3.58 -25.82 -8.95
CA TYR A 20 -4.47 -26.50 -9.87
C TYR A 20 -3.77 -27.61 -10.67
N ALA A 21 -2.53 -27.36 -11.13
CA ALA A 21 -1.73 -28.36 -11.82
C ALA A 21 -1.45 -29.58 -10.93
N ARG A 22 -0.98 -29.37 -9.69
CA ARG A 22 -0.74 -30.45 -8.72
C ARG A 22 -1.99 -31.27 -8.41
N TYR A 23 -3.14 -30.61 -8.29
CA TYR A 23 -4.42 -31.29 -8.09
C TYR A 23 -4.80 -32.16 -9.29
N ARG A 24 -4.68 -31.63 -10.53
CA ARG A 24 -4.97 -32.41 -11.75
C ARG A 24 -4.02 -33.58 -11.95
N MET A 25 -2.77 -33.43 -11.55
CA MET A 25 -1.78 -34.51 -11.55
C MET A 25 -1.97 -35.51 -10.40
N LYS A 26 -3.00 -35.32 -9.54
CA LYS A 26 -3.30 -36.15 -8.36
C LYS A 26 -2.15 -36.21 -7.34
N VAL A 27 -1.24 -35.23 -7.37
CA VAL A 27 -0.15 -35.07 -6.38
C VAL A 27 -0.72 -34.60 -5.04
N ILE A 28 -1.82 -33.84 -5.08
CA ILE A 28 -2.57 -33.42 -3.89
C ILE A 28 -4.05 -33.76 -4.04
N ASP A 29 -4.70 -33.99 -2.90
CA ASP A 29 -6.13 -34.14 -2.83
C ASP A 29 -6.85 -32.78 -2.81
N ARG A 30 -8.18 -32.82 -2.94
CA ARG A 30 -9.01 -31.62 -2.95
C ARG A 30 -8.91 -30.83 -1.64
N ALA A 31 -8.83 -31.52 -0.50
CA ALA A 31 -8.77 -30.87 0.81
C ALA A 31 -7.45 -30.10 0.98
N THR A 32 -6.32 -30.69 0.56
CA THR A 32 -5.01 -30.02 0.59
C THR A 32 -4.96 -28.85 -0.38
N GLY A 33 -5.46 -29.01 -1.61
CA GLY A 33 -5.54 -27.91 -2.57
C GLY A 33 -6.38 -26.73 -2.05
N SER A 34 -7.52 -27.00 -1.41
CA SER A 34 -8.37 -25.96 -0.80
C SER A 34 -7.64 -25.21 0.31
N ARG A 35 -6.96 -25.93 1.21
CA ARG A 35 -6.18 -25.35 2.31
C ARG A 35 -5.02 -24.50 1.81
N GLU A 36 -4.23 -24.99 0.85
CA GLU A 36 -3.12 -24.24 0.26
C GLU A 36 -3.61 -22.99 -0.47
N LYS A 37 -4.71 -23.09 -1.22
CA LYS A 37 -5.36 -21.94 -1.86
C LYS A 37 -5.79 -20.88 -0.85
N GLY A 38 -6.36 -21.30 0.29
CA GLY A 38 -6.73 -20.40 1.38
C GLY A 38 -5.52 -19.64 1.96
N LYS A 39 -4.42 -20.35 2.24
CA LYS A 39 -3.17 -19.73 2.70
C LYS A 39 -2.59 -18.74 1.69
N LEU A 40 -2.56 -19.11 0.42
CA LEU A 40 -2.07 -18.26 -0.65
C LEU A 40 -2.90 -16.98 -0.78
N ARG A 41 -4.24 -17.11 -0.73
CA ARG A 41 -5.15 -15.96 -0.76
C ARG A 41 -4.92 -15.00 0.41
N HIS A 42 -4.81 -15.53 1.62
CA HIS A 42 -4.56 -14.72 2.81
C HIS A 42 -3.21 -13.97 2.74
N ALA A 43 -2.16 -14.63 2.23
CA ALA A 43 -0.86 -13.99 2.03
C ALA A 43 -0.93 -12.87 0.96
N TYR A 44 -1.64 -13.11 -0.14
CA TYR A 44 -1.87 -12.11 -1.17
C TYR A 44 -2.64 -10.89 -0.64
N GLU A 45 -3.75 -11.11 0.09
CA GLU A 45 -4.56 -10.03 0.66
C GLU A 45 -3.75 -9.17 1.63
N GLN A 46 -2.94 -9.77 2.50
CA GLN A 46 -2.05 -9.02 3.39
C GLN A 46 -1.04 -8.16 2.62
N ARG A 47 -0.40 -8.71 1.58
CA ARG A 47 0.55 -7.95 0.76
C ARG A 47 -0.11 -6.80 0.03
N LYS A 48 -1.27 -7.04 -0.58
CA LYS A 48 -2.02 -6.00 -1.30
C LYS A 48 -2.45 -4.87 -0.35
N ASN A 49 -2.98 -5.22 0.82
CA ASN A 49 -3.36 -4.24 1.83
C ASN A 49 -2.15 -3.41 2.31
N LEU A 50 -1.00 -4.05 2.49
CA LEU A 50 0.23 -3.36 2.89
C LEU A 50 0.72 -2.41 1.78
N GLU A 51 0.70 -2.85 0.52
CA GLU A 51 1.11 -2.02 -0.62
C GLU A 51 0.19 -0.80 -0.78
N GLU A 52 -1.12 -0.99 -0.72
CA GLU A 52 -2.09 0.11 -0.75
C GLU A 52 -1.92 1.06 0.44
N PHE A 53 -1.66 0.53 1.64
CA PHE A 53 -1.40 1.33 2.83
C PHE A 53 -0.12 2.16 2.69
N GLN A 54 0.97 1.55 2.22
CA GLN A 54 2.25 2.23 1.99
C GLN A 54 2.11 3.34 0.94
N LYS A 55 1.34 3.10 -0.13
CA LYS A 55 1.03 4.10 -1.14
C LYS A 55 0.30 5.31 -0.54
N LYS A 56 -0.79 5.05 0.20
CA LYS A 56 -1.54 6.13 0.89
C LYS A 56 -0.68 6.91 1.87
N LEU A 57 0.19 6.21 2.61
CA LEU A 57 1.12 6.84 3.54
C LEU A 57 2.14 7.72 2.82
N ALA A 58 2.70 7.25 1.71
CA ALA A 58 3.64 7.99 0.88
C ALA A 58 2.99 9.24 0.28
N ASP A 59 1.77 9.12 -0.26
CA ASP A 59 1.00 10.25 -0.81
C ASP A 59 0.71 11.30 0.27
N LYS A 60 0.23 10.85 1.44
CA LYS A 60 -0.04 11.74 2.59
C LYS A 60 1.24 12.46 3.03
N ARG A 61 2.34 11.72 3.19
CA ARG A 61 3.63 12.29 3.60
C ARG A 61 4.17 13.30 2.60
N SER A 62 4.06 13.01 1.30
CA SER A 62 4.47 13.91 0.23
C SER A 62 3.68 15.23 0.28
N LYS A 63 2.35 15.14 0.47
CA LYS A 63 1.49 16.31 0.64
C LYS A 63 1.91 17.15 1.86
N THR A 64 2.05 16.51 3.03
CA THR A 64 2.46 17.21 4.26
C THR A 64 3.82 17.89 4.09
N LEU A 65 4.83 17.20 3.53
CA LEU A 65 6.16 17.80 3.31
C LEU A 65 6.07 19.06 2.44
N ARG A 66 5.34 19.00 1.33
CA ARG A 66 5.18 20.15 0.42
C ARG A 66 4.47 21.33 1.09
N GLU A 67 3.43 21.06 1.87
CA GLU A 67 2.68 22.07 2.61
C GLU A 67 3.53 22.69 3.73
N THR A 68 4.28 21.87 4.47
CA THR A 68 5.23 22.32 5.49
C THR A 68 6.32 23.20 4.88
N GLU A 69 6.92 22.81 3.75
CA GLU A 69 7.94 23.63 3.07
C GLU A 69 7.40 25.00 2.64
N SER A 70 6.17 25.02 2.15
CA SER A 70 5.47 26.25 1.77
C SER A 70 5.20 27.15 2.98
N ALA A 71 4.74 26.58 4.09
CA ALA A 71 4.47 27.29 5.33
C ALA A 71 5.77 27.81 5.99
N ILE A 72 6.85 27.02 5.99
CA ILE A 72 8.18 27.46 6.45
C ILE A 72 8.65 28.66 5.63
N THR A 73 8.49 28.61 4.31
CA THR A 73 8.88 29.71 3.41
C THR A 73 8.10 30.97 3.73
N ARG A 74 6.79 30.85 3.95
CA ARG A 74 5.92 31.96 4.34
C ARG A 74 6.35 32.56 5.69
N TYR A 75 6.50 31.72 6.71
CA TYR A 75 6.94 32.16 8.04
C TYR A 75 8.31 32.85 7.98
N ARG A 76 9.25 32.34 7.20
CA ARG A 76 10.57 32.96 7.04
C ARG A 76 10.52 34.37 6.43
N LYS A 77 9.55 34.63 5.54
CA LYS A 77 9.34 35.94 4.89
C LYS A 77 8.56 36.92 5.77
N GLU A 78 7.45 36.46 6.35
CA GLU A 78 6.48 37.32 7.05
C GLU A 78 6.82 37.49 8.54
N ARG A 79 7.35 36.44 9.18
CA ARG A 79 7.71 36.40 10.61
C ARG A 79 6.59 36.84 11.57
N THR A 80 5.33 36.58 11.19
CA THR A 80 4.16 36.87 12.03
C THR A 80 3.73 35.66 12.86
N LEU A 81 2.91 35.90 13.89
CA LEU A 81 2.34 34.84 14.73
C LEU A 81 1.35 33.98 13.93
N GLU A 82 0.54 34.60 13.06
CA GLU A 82 -0.41 33.90 12.21
C GLU A 82 0.30 32.93 11.25
N ALA A 83 1.47 33.32 10.72
CA ALA A 83 2.28 32.43 9.89
C ALA A 83 2.94 31.30 10.69
N ALA A 84 3.20 31.50 11.99
CA ALA A 84 3.70 30.46 12.88
C ALA A 84 2.59 29.46 13.25
N ASP A 85 1.37 29.95 13.53
CA ASP A 85 0.21 29.11 13.84
C ASP A 85 -0.17 28.23 12.65
N ILE A 86 -0.21 28.80 11.43
CA ILE A 86 -0.45 28.03 10.20
C ILE A 86 0.62 26.93 10.00
N LEU A 87 1.89 27.21 10.32
CA LEU A 87 2.95 26.21 10.24
C LEU A 87 2.74 25.09 11.26
N ALA A 88 2.36 25.42 12.50
CA ALA A 88 2.06 24.43 13.54
C ALA A 88 0.88 23.53 13.13
N ASP A 89 -0.22 24.11 12.66
CA ASP A 89 -1.41 23.38 12.21
C ASP A 89 -1.12 22.38 11.07
N ILE A 90 -0.24 22.76 10.14
CA ILE A 90 0.18 21.89 9.03
C ILE A 90 1.09 20.75 9.51
N ILE A 91 2.01 21.03 10.45
CA ILE A 91 2.89 20.00 11.02
C ILE A 91 2.11 18.99 11.85
N ASP A 92 1.16 19.47 12.66
CA ASP A 92 0.29 18.63 13.48
C ASP A 92 -0.73 17.85 12.64
N GLY A 93 -0.88 18.24 11.36
CA GLY A 93 -1.84 17.65 10.44
C GLY A 93 -3.29 17.99 10.79
N ALA A 94 -3.51 19.08 11.53
CA ALA A 94 -4.83 19.59 11.93
C ALA A 94 -5.61 20.20 10.74
N THR A 95 -4.94 20.45 9.62
CA THR A 95 -5.53 20.96 8.36
C THR A 95 -5.97 19.85 7.38
N LEU A 96 -6.10 18.59 7.84
CA LEU A 96 -6.60 17.45 7.05
C LEU A 96 -8.07 17.14 7.29
#